data_AF-A0A946HWQ8-F1
#
_entry.id   AF-A0A946HWQ8-F1
#
_cell.length_a   1.000
_cell.length_b   1.000
_cell.length_c   1.000
_cell.angle_alpha   90.00
_cell.angle_beta   90.00
_cell.angle_gamma   90.00
#
_symmetry.space_group_name_H-M   'P 1'
#
loop_
_entity.id
_entity.type
_entity.pdbx_description
1 polymer ?
#
loop_
_entity_poly.entity_id
_entity_poly.type
_entity_poly.pdbx_seq_one_letter_code
_entity_poly.pdbx_strand_id
1 'polypeptide(L)'
;KSTLARALAARTDLPLIHLDREFWQPGWKDKPPEAWLARHTALINEPRWIIEGSYAATLPERAAAADLIVFVDLPRWQCLWRILRRTLTTYGRVRDDMAPGCPERFNIAFLRYIWNFRAQNNPRIERAITCHEAVRLNTRQSVDVWLESIEP
;
A
#
# COMPACT_ATOMS: atom_id res chain seq x y z
N LYS A 1 -1.75 5.76 -2.22
CA LYS A 1 -0.95 5.03 -1.21
C LYS A 1 0.53 5.38 -1.28
N SER A 2 1.31 4.90 -2.25
CA SER A 2 2.78 5.01 -2.21
C SER A 2 3.34 6.43 -2.24
N THR A 3 2.65 7.37 -2.91
CA THR A 3 3.00 8.81 -2.82
C THR A 3 2.83 9.37 -1.41
N LEU A 4 1.70 9.06 -0.76
CA LEU A 4 1.42 9.50 0.61
C LEU A 4 2.42 8.89 1.59
N ALA A 5 2.69 7.58 1.47
CA ALA A 5 3.60 6.89 2.36
C ALA A 5 5.04 7.43 2.26
N ARG A 6 5.52 7.75 1.04
CA ARG A 6 6.83 8.42 0.86
C ARG A 6 6.85 9.81 1.49
N ALA A 7 5.79 10.58 1.33
CA ALA A 7 5.72 11.93 1.88
C ALA A 7 5.56 11.95 3.40
N LEU A 8 4.91 10.93 3.96
CA LEU A 8 4.79 10.71 5.41
C LEU A 8 6.13 10.26 5.99
N ALA A 9 6.79 9.26 5.39
CA ALA A 9 8.11 8.81 5.82
C ALA A 9 9.16 9.92 5.80
N ALA A 10 9.13 10.78 4.77
CA ALA A 10 10.01 11.94 4.69
C ALA A 10 9.72 13.01 5.76
N ARG A 11 8.50 13.06 6.29
CA ARG A 11 8.14 13.98 7.39
C ARG A 11 8.55 13.41 8.73
N THR A 12 8.13 12.18 9.03
CA THR A 12 8.26 11.58 10.37
C THR A 12 9.56 10.83 10.61
N ASP A 13 10.46 10.79 9.62
CA ASP A 13 11.70 10.00 9.64
C ASP A 13 11.47 8.52 9.99
N LEU A 14 10.30 7.98 9.61
CA LEU A 14 9.96 6.57 9.86
C LEU A 14 10.40 5.68 8.69
N PRO A 15 10.93 4.47 8.96
CA PRO A 15 11.27 3.50 7.93
C PRO A 15 10.05 3.15 7.07
N LEU A 16 10.16 3.34 5.75
CA LEU A 16 9.09 3.00 4.80
C LEU A 16 9.28 1.61 4.20
N ILE A 17 8.28 0.76 4.40
CA ILE A 17 8.21 -0.59 3.87
C ILE A 17 7.09 -0.67 2.84
N HIS A 18 7.45 -0.99 1.60
CA HIS A 18 6.48 -1.26 0.54
C HIS A 18 6.19 -2.77 0.49
N LEU A 19 4.97 -3.20 0.79
CA LEU A 19 4.63 -4.63 0.81
C LEU A 19 4.82 -5.30 -0.55
N ASP A 20 4.62 -4.57 -1.66
CA ASP A 20 4.89 -5.10 -3.00
C ASP A 20 6.38 -5.42 -3.21
N ARG A 21 7.28 -4.62 -2.65
CA ARG A 21 8.73 -4.89 -2.70
C ARG A 21 9.12 -6.12 -1.88
N GLU A 22 8.39 -6.36 -0.80
CA GLU A 22 8.65 -7.49 0.10
C GLU A 22 8.00 -8.79 -0.37
N PHE A 23 6.84 -8.71 -1.04
CA PHE A 23 6.05 -9.86 -1.46
C PHE A 23 6.54 -10.47 -2.78
N TRP A 24 6.79 -9.66 -3.81
CA TRP A 24 7.09 -10.18 -5.14
C TRP A 24 8.51 -10.75 -5.23
N GLN A 25 8.65 -11.85 -5.97
CA GLN A 25 9.93 -12.39 -6.43
C GLN A 25 10.16 -12.01 -7.91
N PRO A 26 11.43 -12.02 -8.39
CA PRO A 26 11.76 -11.69 -9.77
C PRO A 26 10.88 -12.41 -10.79
N GLY A 27 10.43 -11.67 -11.80
CA GLY A 27 9.49 -12.18 -12.80
C GLY A 27 8.02 -12.19 -12.35
N TRP A 28 7.66 -11.38 -11.35
CA TRP A 28 6.29 -11.29 -10.82
C TRP A 28 5.77 -12.63 -10.27
N LYS A 29 6.65 -13.36 -9.57
CA LYS A 29 6.29 -14.60 -8.90
C LYS A 29 5.86 -14.31 -7.46
N ASP A 30 4.80 -14.95 -7.00
CA ASP A 30 4.36 -14.85 -5.61
C ASP A 30 5.43 -15.47 -4.70
N LYS A 31 5.72 -14.81 -3.58
CA LYS A 31 6.48 -15.47 -2.51
C LYS A 31 5.62 -16.58 -1.89
N PRO A 32 6.20 -17.75 -1.57
CA PRO A 32 5.46 -18.83 -0.91
C PRO A 32 4.73 -18.33 0.35
N PRO A 33 3.50 -18.79 0.64
CA PRO A 33 2.69 -18.27 1.74
C PRO A 33 3.40 -18.25 3.10
N GLU A 34 4.11 -19.33 3.45
CA GLU A 34 4.86 -19.43 4.71
C GLU A 34 6.01 -18.42 4.78
N ALA A 35 6.76 -18.28 3.69
CA ALA A 35 7.84 -17.30 3.59
C ALA A 35 7.31 -15.86 3.60
N TRP A 36 6.13 -15.62 3.04
CA TRP A 36 5.45 -14.34 3.13
C TRP A 36 4.99 -14.03 4.54
N LEU A 37 4.35 -14.98 5.22
CA LEU A 37 3.90 -14.80 6.58
C LEU A 37 5.09 -14.54 7.51
N ALA A 38 6.15 -15.33 7.44
CA ALA A 38 7.35 -15.13 8.25
C ALA A 38 7.98 -13.75 8.00
N ARG A 39 8.09 -13.32 6.74
CA ARG A 39 8.61 -11.98 6.40
C ARG A 39 7.68 -10.89 6.92
N HIS A 40 6.37 -11.04 6.75
CA HIS A 40 5.38 -10.09 7.22
C HIS A 40 5.44 -9.92 8.75
N THR A 41 5.47 -11.03 9.50
CA THR A 41 5.60 -11.02 10.96
C THR A 41 6.89 -10.32 11.41
N ALA A 42 8.00 -10.55 10.74
CA ALA A 42 9.25 -9.85 11.04
C ALA A 42 9.10 -8.33 10.83
N LEU A 43 8.47 -7.89 9.73
CA LEU A 43 8.30 -6.47 9.41
C LEU A 43 7.41 -5.73 10.43
N ILE A 44 6.32 -6.34 10.89
CA ILE A 44 5.40 -5.69 11.84
C ILE A 44 5.95 -5.61 13.27
N ASN A 45 6.92 -6.49 13.61
CA ASN A 45 7.55 -6.52 14.92
C ASN A 45 8.75 -5.54 15.03
N GLU A 46 9.10 -4.84 13.96
CA GLU A 46 10.06 -3.74 14.04
C GLU A 46 9.49 -2.60 14.90
N PRO A 47 10.32 -1.88 15.67
CA PRO A 47 9.84 -0.90 16.63
C PRO A 47 9.24 0.37 16.01
N ARG A 48 9.60 0.68 14.76
CA ARG A 48 9.18 1.89 14.03
C ARG A 48 9.05 1.58 12.55
N TRP A 49 7.89 1.88 11.96
CA TRP A 49 7.66 1.66 10.54
C TRP A 49 6.47 2.44 9.97
N ILE A 50 6.50 2.61 8.66
CA ILE A 50 5.32 2.84 7.81
C ILE A 50 5.24 1.65 6.86
N ILE A 51 4.20 0.81 7.00
CA ILE A 51 3.96 -0.32 6.11
C ILE A 51 2.85 0.03 5.13
N GLU A 52 3.19 0.00 3.84
CA GLU A 52 2.34 0.44 2.75
C GLU A 52 1.95 -0.73 1.86
N GLY A 53 0.68 -1.13 1.87
CA GLY A 53 0.10 -2.04 0.89
C GLY A 53 -1.31 -2.53 1.24
N SER A 54 -1.94 -3.21 0.29
CA SER A 54 -3.38 -3.57 0.35
C SER A 54 -3.61 -5.08 0.52
N TYR A 55 -2.65 -5.80 1.09
CA TYR A 55 -2.71 -7.25 1.29
C TYR A 55 -3.72 -7.59 2.39
N ALA A 56 -4.96 -7.88 2.00
CA ALA A 56 -6.07 -8.10 2.93
C ALA A 56 -5.85 -9.28 3.89
N ALA A 57 -5.17 -10.33 3.44
CA ALA A 57 -4.91 -11.54 4.25
C ALA A 57 -4.09 -11.24 5.51
N THR A 58 -3.14 -10.31 5.43
CA THR A 58 -2.22 -9.96 6.51
C THR A 58 -2.58 -8.62 7.18
N LEU A 59 -3.71 -8.01 6.79
CA LEU A 59 -4.16 -6.73 7.35
C LEU A 59 -4.53 -6.79 8.84
N PRO A 60 -5.22 -7.82 9.36
CA PRO A 60 -5.59 -7.86 10.78
C PRO A 60 -4.38 -7.77 11.73
N GLU A 61 -3.32 -8.53 11.44
CA GLU A 61 -2.09 -8.49 12.25
C GLU A 61 -1.39 -7.13 12.17
N ARG A 62 -1.36 -6.49 10.99
CA ARG A 62 -0.82 -5.12 10.86
C ARG A 62 -1.65 -4.10 11.61
N ALA A 63 -2.97 -4.22 11.56
CA ALA A 63 -3.87 -3.29 12.23
C ALA A 63 -3.69 -3.37 13.76
N ALA A 64 -3.49 -4.58 14.29
CA ALA A 64 -3.21 -4.80 15.72
C ALA A 64 -1.84 -4.24 16.17
N ALA A 65 -0.85 -4.23 15.28
CA ALA A 65 0.50 -3.73 15.57
C ALA A 65 0.70 -2.23 15.28
N ALA A 66 -0.25 -1.57 14.61
CA ALA A 66 -0.13 -0.17 14.21
C ALA A 66 -0.69 0.77 15.27
N ASP A 67 0.01 1.88 15.54
CA ASP A 67 -0.52 3.00 16.31
C ASP A 67 -1.60 3.76 15.53
N LEU A 68 -1.44 3.87 14.21
CA LEU A 68 -2.33 4.62 13.33
C LEU A 68 -2.50 3.94 11.97
N ILE A 69 -3.74 3.86 11.50
CA ILE A 69 -4.08 3.31 10.19
C ILE A 69 -4.58 4.40 9.25
N VAL A 70 -3.89 4.61 8.14
CA VAL A 70 -4.28 5.59 7.12
C VAL A 70 -4.96 4.89 5.95
N PHE A 71 -6.29 4.94 5.91
CA PHE A 71 -7.09 4.31 4.86
C PHE A 71 -7.37 5.27 3.70
N VAL A 72 -6.61 5.12 2.61
CA VAL A 72 -6.74 5.93 1.40
C VAL A 72 -7.82 5.35 0.46
N ASP A 73 -9.06 5.85 0.56
CA ASP A 73 -10.24 5.44 -0.23
C ASP A 73 -10.60 6.45 -1.33
N LEU A 74 -9.69 6.63 -2.30
CA LEU A 74 -9.92 7.52 -3.43
C LEU A 74 -10.85 6.89 -4.49
N PRO A 75 -11.57 7.71 -5.30
CA PRO A 75 -12.38 7.21 -6.40
C PRO A 75 -11.58 6.36 -7.39
N ARG A 76 -12.12 5.19 -7.76
CA ARG A 76 -11.46 4.21 -8.65
C ARG A 76 -10.92 4.79 -9.96
N TRP A 77 -11.61 5.77 -10.55
CA TRP A 77 -11.16 6.43 -11.79
C TRP A 77 -9.86 7.23 -11.58
N GLN A 78 -9.68 7.86 -10.41
CA GLN A 78 -8.42 8.54 -10.05
C GLN A 78 -7.30 7.52 -9.87
N CYS A 79 -7.59 6.41 -9.19
CA CYS A 79 -6.63 5.33 -8.99
C CYS A 79 -6.17 4.73 -10.32
N LEU A 80 -7.11 4.45 -11.23
CA LEU A 80 -6.79 3.93 -12.56
C LEU A 80 -5.98 4.93 -13.39
N TRP A 81 -6.39 6.20 -13.45
CA TRP A 81 -5.65 7.22 -14.20
C TRP A 81 -4.21 7.34 -13.69
N ARG A 82 -4.01 7.34 -12.36
CA ARG A 82 -2.67 7.37 -11.74
C ARG A 82 -1.84 6.15 -12.10
N ILE A 83 -2.42 4.95 -12.06
CA ILE A 83 -1.74 3.71 -12.43
C ILE A 83 -1.36 3.75 -13.91
N LEU A 84 -2.30 4.07 -14.81
CA LEU A 84 -2.04 4.14 -16.25
C LEU A 84 -0.93 5.14 -16.59
N ARG A 85 -1.02 6.37 -16.05
CA ARG A 85 0.03 7.39 -16.22
C ARG A 85 1.39 6.87 -15.75
N ARG A 86 1.43 6.26 -14.57
CA ARG A 86 2.66 5.69 -14.01
C ARG A 86 3.21 4.56 -14.88
N THR A 87 2.36 3.64 -15.29
CA THR A 87 2.73 2.49 -16.13
C THR A 87 3.30 2.97 -17.46
N LEU A 88 2.73 3.99 -18.08
CA LEU A 88 3.28 4.60 -19.29
C LEU A 88 4.68 5.21 -19.06
N THR A 89 4.89 5.93 -17.97
CA THR A 89 6.18 6.61 -17.70
C THR A 89 7.29 5.68 -17.21
N THR A 90 6.94 4.53 -16.64
CA THR A 90 7.90 3.60 -16.00
C THR A 90 7.91 2.22 -16.67
N TYR A 91 7.26 2.08 -17.83
CA TYR A 91 7.14 0.82 -18.54
C TYR A 91 8.51 0.15 -18.75
N GLY A 92 8.59 -1.15 -18.44
CA GLY A 92 9.82 -1.93 -18.57
C GLY A 92 10.87 -1.66 -17.49
N ARG A 93 10.64 -0.75 -16.54
CA ARG A 93 11.57 -0.41 -15.45
C ARG A 93 11.06 -0.95 -14.13
N VAL A 94 11.99 -1.34 -13.26
CA VAL A 94 11.67 -1.67 -11.87
C VAL A 94 11.54 -0.36 -11.09
N ARG A 95 10.43 -0.18 -10.38
CA ARG A 95 10.20 1.00 -9.52
C ARG A 95 10.81 0.76 -8.14
N ASP A 96 11.20 1.81 -7.44
CA ASP A 96 11.84 1.70 -6.10
C ASP A 96 10.94 1.05 -5.05
N ASP A 97 9.61 1.14 -5.22
CA ASP A 97 8.59 0.52 -4.39
C ASP A 97 8.18 -0.88 -4.87
N MET A 98 8.93 -1.49 -5.80
CA MET A 98 8.73 -2.83 -6.34
C MET A 98 9.96 -3.72 -6.12
N ALA A 99 9.75 -5.03 -6.11
CA ALA A 99 10.83 -5.99 -5.94
C ALA A 99 11.79 -5.98 -7.15
N PRO A 100 13.09 -6.23 -6.96
CA PRO A 100 14.04 -6.41 -8.06
C PRO A 100 13.54 -7.47 -9.05
N GLY A 101 13.68 -7.19 -10.36
CA GLY A 101 13.21 -8.09 -11.42
C GLY A 101 11.70 -8.08 -11.66
N CYS A 102 10.95 -7.12 -11.11
CA CYS A 102 9.53 -6.89 -11.40
C CYS A 102 9.34 -5.58 -12.20
N PRO A 103 9.69 -5.55 -13.50
CA PRO A 103 9.51 -4.35 -14.31
C PRO A 103 8.03 -4.05 -14.51
N GLU A 104 7.67 -2.77 -14.43
CA GLU A 104 6.31 -2.28 -14.61
C GLU A 104 5.76 -2.71 -15.99
N ARG A 105 4.55 -3.28 -15.99
CA ARG A 105 3.92 -3.88 -17.17
C ARG A 105 2.44 -3.50 -17.24
N PHE A 106 1.89 -3.49 -18.45
CA PHE A 106 0.43 -3.46 -18.62
C PHE A 106 -0.16 -4.79 -18.19
N ASN A 107 -1.11 -4.74 -17.26
CA ASN A 107 -1.82 -5.92 -16.79
C ASN A 107 -3.31 -5.60 -16.67
N ILE A 108 -4.09 -6.09 -17.63
CA ILE A 108 -5.55 -5.88 -17.68
C ILE A 108 -6.24 -6.51 -16.47
N ALA A 109 -5.76 -7.68 -16.00
CA ALA A 109 -6.30 -8.31 -14.80
C ALA A 109 -6.07 -7.42 -13.57
N PHE A 110 -4.91 -6.78 -13.46
CA PHE A 110 -4.62 -5.80 -12.41
C PHE A 110 -5.50 -4.54 -12.52
N LEU A 111 -5.69 -3.98 -13.72
CA LEU A 111 -6.60 -2.84 -13.90
C LEU A 111 -8.05 -3.19 -13.51
N ARG A 112 -8.51 -4.40 -13.87
CA ARG A 112 -9.83 -4.92 -13.46
C ARG A 112 -9.92 -5.12 -11.95
N TYR A 113 -8.85 -5.61 -11.33
CA TYR A 113 -8.76 -5.71 -9.87
C TYR A 113 -8.92 -4.33 -9.22
N ILE A 114 -8.19 -3.31 -9.69
CA ILE A 114 -8.29 -1.94 -9.16
C ILE A 114 -9.68 -1.35 -9.35
N TRP A 115 -10.33 -1.59 -10.49
CA TRP A 115 -11.69 -1.13 -10.75
C TRP A 115 -12.71 -1.69 -9.74
N ASN A 116 -12.55 -2.97 -9.39
CA ASN A 116 -13.43 -3.68 -8.46
C ASN A 116 -12.96 -3.59 -6.99
N PHE A 117 -11.77 -3.04 -6.74
CA PHE A 117 -11.14 -3.04 -5.42
C PHE A 117 -12.07 -2.46 -4.35
N ARG A 118 -12.66 -1.31 -4.64
CA ARG A 118 -13.55 -0.60 -3.72
C ARG A 118 -14.75 -1.44 -3.29
N ALA A 119 -15.35 -2.19 -4.23
CA ALA A 119 -16.52 -3.02 -3.93
C ALA A 119 -16.12 -4.31 -3.19
N GLN A 120 -14.97 -4.90 -3.51
CA GLN A 120 -14.60 -6.24 -3.03
C GLN A 120 -13.72 -6.22 -1.78
N ASN A 121 -12.85 -5.22 -1.63
CA ASN A 121 -11.82 -5.17 -0.58
C ASN A 121 -12.14 -4.15 0.51
N ASN A 122 -12.79 -3.03 0.22
CA ASN A 122 -13.10 -2.04 1.27
C ASN A 122 -13.92 -2.62 2.43
N PRO A 123 -14.96 -3.44 2.23
CA PRO A 123 -15.70 -4.03 3.36
C PRO A 123 -14.83 -4.96 4.22
N ARG A 124 -13.75 -5.53 3.67
CA ARG A 124 -12.79 -6.34 4.43
C ARG A 124 -11.82 -5.44 5.20
N ILE A 125 -11.34 -4.37 4.57
CA ILE A 125 -10.46 -3.37 5.19
C ILE A 125 -11.19 -2.69 6.33
N GLU A 126 -12.40 -2.18 6.10
CA GLU A 126 -13.23 -1.51 7.11
C GLU A 126 -13.45 -2.41 8.33
N ARG A 127 -13.82 -3.68 8.13
CA ARG A 127 -13.94 -4.65 9.23
C ARG A 127 -12.63 -4.87 9.99
N ALA A 128 -11.51 -4.96 9.29
CA ALA A 128 -10.21 -5.20 9.92
C ALA A 128 -9.70 -3.99 10.72
N ILE A 129 -10.14 -2.77 10.41
CA ILE A 129 -9.65 -1.54 11.05
C ILE A 129 -10.66 -0.92 12.03
N THR A 130 -11.89 -1.47 12.13
CA THR A 130 -13.00 -0.88 12.91
C THR A 130 -12.65 -0.64 14.38
N CYS A 131 -11.83 -1.51 14.98
CA CYS A 131 -11.45 -1.42 16.40
C CYS A 131 -10.11 -0.70 16.64
N HIS A 132 -9.57 -0.03 15.63
CA HIS A 132 -8.25 0.59 15.67
C HIS A 132 -8.33 2.08 15.36
N GLU A 133 -7.32 2.84 15.77
CA GLU A 133 -7.22 4.25 15.41
C GLU A 133 -6.96 4.37 13.90
N ALA A 134 -7.93 4.94 13.18
CA ALA A 134 -7.89 4.98 11.72
C ALA A 134 -8.40 6.31 11.15
N VAL A 135 -7.68 6.84 10.17
CA VAL A 135 -8.08 8.03 9.39
C VAL A 135 -8.41 7.60 7.97
N ARG A 136 -9.63 7.92 7.52
CA ARG A 136 -10.07 7.66 6.14
C ARG A 136 -9.89 8.90 5.27
N LEU A 137 -9.14 8.76 4.19
CA LEU A 137 -8.84 9.84 3.25
C LEU A 137 -9.47 9.52 1.88
N ASN A 138 -10.50 10.26 1.51
CA ASN A 138 -11.34 9.95 0.33
C ASN A 138 -11.23 10.97 -0.83
N THR A 139 -10.50 12.07 -0.62
CA THR A 139 -10.18 13.06 -1.66
C THR A 139 -8.70 13.38 -1.66
N ARG A 140 -8.23 14.03 -2.73
CA ARG A 140 -6.86 14.55 -2.75
C ARG A 140 -6.65 15.63 -1.69
N GLN A 141 -7.63 16.53 -1.54
CA GLN A 141 -7.60 17.57 -0.52
C GLN A 141 -7.52 16.98 0.90
N SER A 142 -8.30 15.94 1.22
CA SER A 142 -8.21 15.30 2.54
C SER A 142 -6.82 14.69 2.78
N VAL A 143 -6.19 14.14 1.73
CA VAL A 143 -4.83 13.60 1.83
C VAL A 143 -3.81 14.70 2.11
N ASP A 144 -3.89 15.80 1.38
CA ASP A 144 -2.94 16.90 1.50
C ASP A 144 -3.08 17.60 2.87
N VAL A 145 -4.32 17.93 3.29
CA VAL A 145 -4.61 18.53 4.60
C VAL A 145 -4.16 17.64 5.75
N TRP A 146 -4.45 16.35 5.69
CA TRP A 146 -4.03 15.42 6.75
C TRP A 146 -2.50 15.32 6.81
N LEU A 147 -1.83 15.23 5.66
CA LEU A 147 -0.36 15.16 5.61
C LEU A 147 0.31 16.44 6.14
N GLU A 148 -0.30 17.61 5.91
CA GLU A 148 0.16 18.89 6.46
C GLU A 148 -0.05 19.02 7.97
N SER A 149 -1.04 18.30 8.53
CA SER A 149 -1.27 18.26 9.98
C SER A 149 -0.28 17.39 10.75
N ILE A 150 0.52 16.56 10.06
CA ILE A 150 1.55 15.73 10.70
C ILE A 150 2.80 16.58 10.89
N GLU A 151 3.19 16.78 12.15
CA GLU A 151 4.44 17.45 12.50
C GLU A 151 5.65 16.65 11.97
N PRO A 152 6.74 17.34 11.55
CA PRO A 152 8.01 16.69 11.20
C PRO A 152 8.62 15.94 12.39
#